data_AF-A0A2M7TZA2-F1
#
_entry.id   AF-A0A2M7TZA2-F1
#
_cell.length_a   1.000
_cell.length_b   1.000
_cell.length_c   1.000
_cell.angle_alpha   90.00
_cell.angle_beta   90.00
_cell.angle_gamma   90.00
#
_symmetry.space_group_name_H-M   'P 1'
#
loop_
_entity.id
_entity.type
_entity.pdbx_description
1 polymer ?
#
loop_
_entity_poly.entity_id
_entity_poly.type
_entity_poly.pdbx_seq_one_letter_code
_entity_poly.pdbx_strand_id
1 'polypeptide(L)'
;MFILITSAVFREGVETVLYLKASSLAGASSQLFGAVIGIMSAVAFGYALFRWAIKANLSSVFNITSVFLLLFAAGLLAHGVHEFQEAGLLPLFSFDPLFNISHILDQSSTLGSVLRVVFGYTSRPSLLELISYSTYFMFVYCIKKVTDQKLAKQTPSRINRFL
;
A
#
# COMPACT_ATOMS: atom_id res chain seq x y z
N MET A 1 21.96 8.88 8.19
CA MET A 1 20.79 8.83 7.28
C MET A 1 20.74 10.03 6.34
N PHE A 2 20.91 11.27 6.81
CA PHE A 2 20.93 12.47 5.93
C PHE A 2 21.97 12.39 4.79
N ILE A 3 23.25 12.12 5.11
CA ILE A 3 24.33 12.02 4.09
C ILE A 3 24.00 11.01 2.98
N LEU A 4 23.43 9.85 3.35
CA LEU A 4 23.12 8.78 2.39
C LEU A 4 22.03 9.21 1.41
N ILE A 5 20.98 9.85 1.93
CA ILE A 5 19.84 10.32 1.12
C ILE A 5 20.29 11.46 0.19
N THR A 6 21.02 12.45 0.71
CA THR A 6 21.52 13.57 -0.09
C THR A 6 22.49 13.08 -1.18
N SER A 7 23.38 12.14 -0.86
CA SER A 7 24.31 11.55 -1.84
C SER A 7 23.57 10.73 -2.91
N ALA A 8 22.56 9.95 -2.54
CA ALA A 8 21.77 9.17 -3.49
C ALA A 8 20.99 10.05 -4.47
N VAL A 9 20.31 11.09 -3.96
CA VAL A 9 19.55 12.03 -4.81
C VAL A 9 20.49 12.80 -5.73
N PHE A 10 21.65 13.22 -5.23
CA PHE A 10 22.66 13.90 -6.05
C PHE A 10 23.18 13.01 -7.17
N ARG A 11 23.50 11.74 -6.87
CA ARG A 11 23.99 10.77 -7.88
C ARG A 11 22.98 10.56 -8.99
N GLU A 12 21.72 10.27 -8.65
CA GLU A 12 20.66 10.02 -9.62
C GLU A 12 20.39 11.25 -10.51
N GLY A 13 20.46 12.45 -9.92
CA GLY A 13 20.32 13.71 -10.65
C GLY A 13 21.48 13.94 -11.63
N VAL A 14 22.72 13.69 -11.20
CA VAL A 14 23.92 13.83 -12.06
C VAL A 14 23.89 12.82 -13.20
N GLU A 15 23.52 11.57 -12.95
CA GLU A 15 23.35 10.54 -13.97
C GLU A 15 22.32 10.97 -15.02
N THR A 16 21.16 11.47 -14.59
CA THR A 16 20.11 11.95 -15.51
C THR A 16 20.61 13.08 -16.41
N VAL A 17 21.31 14.08 -15.86
CA VAL A 17 21.86 15.19 -16.66
C VAL A 17 22.93 14.72 -17.64
N LEU A 18 23.81 13.80 -17.21
CA LEU A 18 24.84 13.21 -18.06
C LEU A 18 24.23 12.40 -19.21
N TYR A 19 23.21 11.58 -18.94
CA TYR A 19 22.52 10.82 -19.98
C TYR A 19 21.79 11.72 -20.97
N LEU A 20 21.14 12.79 -20.51
CA LEU A 20 20.51 13.77 -21.42
C LEU A 20 21.54 14.48 -22.29
N LYS A 21 22.69 14.87 -21.71
CA LYS A 21 23.80 15.47 -22.47
C LYS A 21 24.37 14.49 -23.50
N ALA A 22 24.64 13.25 -23.11
CA ALA A 22 25.12 12.21 -24.01
C ALA A 22 24.14 11.96 -25.16
N SER A 23 22.84 11.87 -24.85
CA SER A 23 21.77 11.72 -25.85
C SER A 23 21.68 12.91 -26.80
N SER A 24 21.96 14.14 -26.32
CA SER A 24 21.97 15.33 -27.15
C SER A 24 23.13 15.33 -28.16
N LEU A 25 24.31 14.85 -27.76
CA LEU A 25 25.48 14.73 -28.64
C LEU A 25 25.30 13.61 -29.69
N ALA A 26 24.58 12.55 -29.33
CA ALA A 26 24.29 11.44 -30.24
C ALA A 26 23.27 11.77 -31.35
N GLY A 27 22.76 13.01 -31.42
CA GLY A 27 21.82 13.44 -32.47
C GLY A 27 20.41 12.82 -32.36
N ALA A 28 20.07 12.22 -31.23
CA ALA A 28 18.79 11.56 -31.00
C ALA A 28 17.68 12.59 -30.68
N SER A 29 17.19 13.28 -31.71
CA SER A 29 16.17 14.34 -31.60
C SER A 29 14.86 13.85 -30.95
N SER A 30 14.46 12.60 -31.21
CA SER A 30 13.29 11.96 -30.59
C SER A 30 13.43 11.77 -29.08
N GLN A 31 14.62 11.42 -28.59
CA GLN A 31 14.90 11.27 -27.16
C GLN A 31 14.87 12.61 -26.41
N LEU A 32 15.34 13.69 -27.04
CA LEU A 32 15.24 15.03 -26.46
C LEU A 32 13.79 15.47 -26.29
N PHE A 33 12.92 15.16 -27.26
CA PHE A 33 11.50 15.46 -27.16
C PHE A 33 10.84 14.68 -26.01
N GLY A 34 11.14 13.38 -25.88
CA GLY A 34 10.71 12.56 -24.75
C GLY A 34 11.20 13.08 -23.41
N ALA A 35 12.44 13.56 -23.33
CA ALA A 35 13.00 14.17 -22.12
C ALA A 35 12.26 15.44 -21.70
N VAL A 36 11.94 16.33 -22.65
CA VAL A 36 11.15 17.54 -22.36
C VAL A 36 9.78 17.18 -21.82
N ILE A 37 9.09 16.22 -22.45
CA ILE A 37 7.79 15.74 -21.96
C ILE A 37 7.92 15.14 -20.56
N GLY A 38 8.97 14.35 -20.31
CA GLY A 38 9.25 13.75 -19.01
C GLY A 38 9.51 14.79 -17.92
N ILE A 39 10.27 15.85 -18.22
CA ILE A 39 10.50 16.95 -17.28
C ILE A 39 9.19 17.70 -17.01
N MET A 40 8.41 18.01 -18.04
CA MET A 40 7.11 18.67 -17.88
C MET A 40 6.14 17.84 -17.04
N SER A 41 6.07 16.53 -17.27
CA SER A 41 5.24 15.63 -16.47
C SER A 41 5.75 15.52 -15.04
N ALA A 42 7.06 15.40 -14.81
CA ALA A 42 7.66 15.38 -13.48
C ALA A 42 7.35 16.65 -12.67
N VAL A 43 7.45 17.83 -13.30
CA VAL A 43 7.07 19.10 -12.67
C VAL A 43 5.58 19.14 -12.36
N ALA A 44 4.72 18.70 -13.28
CA ALA A 44 3.27 18.65 -13.06
C ALA A 44 2.89 17.70 -11.91
N PHE A 45 3.47 16.50 -11.87
CA PHE A 45 3.28 15.53 -10.78
C PHE A 45 3.84 16.05 -9.46
N GLY A 46 5.03 16.63 -9.45
CA GLY A 46 5.63 17.23 -8.25
C GLY A 46 4.76 18.36 -7.68
N TYR A 47 4.25 19.24 -8.55
CA TYR A 47 3.33 20.30 -8.14
C TYR A 47 2.00 19.75 -7.61
N ALA A 48 1.41 18.77 -8.30
CA ALA A 48 0.16 18.13 -7.86
C ALA A 48 0.32 17.46 -6.49
N LEU A 49 1.41 16.70 -6.29
CA LEU A 49 1.74 16.07 -5.02
C LEU A 49 1.95 17.11 -3.91
N PHE A 50 2.69 18.18 -4.17
CA PHE A 50 2.93 19.24 -3.20
C PHE A 50 1.62 19.93 -2.78
N ARG A 51 0.76 20.23 -3.75
CA ARG A 51 -0.56 20.83 -3.50
C ARG A 51 -1.45 19.90 -2.68
N TRP A 52 -1.43 18.60 -2.98
CA TRP A 52 -2.19 17.60 -2.24
C TRP A 52 -1.65 17.43 -0.82
N ALA A 53 -0.32 17.36 -0.65
CA ALA A 53 0.33 17.22 0.64
C ALA A 53 0.02 18.39 1.60
N ILE A 54 -0.03 19.63 1.10
CA ILE A 54 -0.38 20.80 1.92
C ILE A 54 -1.85 20.78 2.37
N LYS A 55 -2.75 20.33 1.50
CA LYS A 55 -4.20 20.26 1.83
C LYS A 55 -4.58 19.00 2.61
N ALA A 56 -3.69 18.01 2.69
CA ALA A 56 -3.97 16.75 3.34
C ALA A 56 -3.95 16.92 4.86
N ASN A 57 -5.07 16.60 5.50
CA ASN A 57 -5.12 16.50 6.95
C ASN A 57 -4.27 15.29 7.40
N LEU A 58 -3.19 15.53 8.14
CA LEU A 58 -2.29 14.48 8.65
C LEU A 58 -3.06 13.34 9.35
N SER A 59 -4.08 13.69 10.14
CA SER A 59 -4.93 12.71 10.82
C SER A 59 -5.71 11.81 9.84
N SER A 60 -6.22 12.38 8.75
CA SER A 60 -6.92 11.62 7.71
C SER A 60 -5.97 10.70 6.95
N VAL A 61 -4.79 11.21 6.58
CA VAL A 61 -3.76 10.40 5.90
C VAL A 61 -3.33 9.24 6.77
N PHE A 62 -3.04 9.48 8.06
CA PHE A 62 -2.60 8.43 8.98
C PHE A 62 -3.69 7.38 9.22
N ASN A 63 -4.96 7.79 9.30
CA ASN A 63 -6.06 6.85 9.47
C ASN A 63 -6.25 5.99 8.20
N ILE A 64 -6.18 6.59 7.02
CA ILE A 64 -6.26 5.87 5.74
C ILE A 64 -5.10 4.90 5.63
N THR A 65 -3.85 5.35 5.80
CA THR A 65 -2.67 4.48 5.70
C THR A 65 -2.69 3.39 6.75
N SER A 66 -3.17 3.65 7.96
CA SER A 66 -3.35 2.62 8.99
C SER A 66 -4.35 1.55 8.57
N VAL A 67 -5.48 1.94 7.98
CA VAL A 67 -6.45 0.97 7.43
C VAL A 67 -5.83 0.14 6.30
N PHE A 68 -5.09 0.77 5.39
CA PHE A 68 -4.36 0.08 4.34
C PHE A 68 -3.29 -0.88 4.90
N LEU A 69 -2.52 -0.46 5.91
CA LEU A 69 -1.52 -1.28 6.59
C LEU A 69 -2.15 -2.49 7.28
N LEU A 70 -3.30 -2.30 7.92
CA LEU A 70 -4.04 -3.40 8.55
C LEU A 70 -4.51 -4.41 7.49
N LEU A 71 -5.05 -3.93 6.38
CA LEU A 71 -5.52 -4.78 5.28
C LEU A 71 -4.34 -5.53 4.63
N PHE A 72 -3.24 -4.84 4.38
CA PHE A 72 -2.02 -5.44 3.83
C PHE A 72 -1.44 -6.51 4.76
N ALA A 73 -1.40 -6.26 6.07
CA ALA A 73 -0.96 -7.25 7.06
C ALA A 73 -1.89 -8.47 7.12
N ALA A 74 -3.21 -8.28 6.99
CA ALA A 74 -4.16 -9.40 6.90
C ALA A 74 -3.91 -10.26 5.66
N GLY A 75 -3.64 -9.61 4.52
CA GLY A 75 -3.28 -10.29 3.27
C GLY A 75 -1.98 -11.08 3.35
N LEU A 76 -0.94 -10.49 3.94
CA LEU A 76 0.33 -11.17 4.19
C LEU A 76 0.19 -12.37 5.12
N LEU A 77 -0.66 -12.26 6.15
CA LEU A 77 -0.93 -13.36 7.07
C LEU A 77 -1.65 -14.52 6.37
N ALA A 78 -2.70 -14.22 5.58
CA ALA A 78 -3.40 -15.23 4.80
C ALA A 78 -2.45 -15.93 3.82
N HIS A 79 -1.66 -15.17 3.06
CA HIS A 79 -0.65 -15.75 2.17
C HIS A 79 0.39 -16.56 2.90
N GLY A 80 0.89 -16.09 4.05
CA GLY A 80 1.81 -16.88 4.86
C GLY A 80 1.19 -18.23 5.24
N VAL A 81 -0.06 -18.23 5.71
CA VAL A 81 -0.78 -19.48 6.04
C VAL A 81 -0.90 -20.40 4.84
N HIS A 82 -1.19 -19.86 3.65
CA HIS A 82 -1.25 -20.64 2.41
C HIS A 82 0.10 -21.30 2.06
N GLU A 83 1.19 -20.53 2.10
CA GLU A 83 2.55 -21.06 1.86
C GLU A 83 2.94 -22.12 2.92
N PHE A 84 2.51 -21.94 4.18
CA PHE A 84 2.70 -22.95 5.24
C PHE A 84 1.88 -24.22 5.01
N GLN A 85 0.71 -24.13 4.37
CA GLN A 85 -0.07 -25.29 3.93
C GLN A 85 0.63 -26.01 2.76
N GLU A 86 1.15 -25.27 1.78
CA GLU A 86 1.91 -25.85 0.66
C GLU A 86 3.24 -26.49 1.11
N ALA A 87 3.89 -25.91 2.12
CA ALA A 87 5.08 -26.48 2.75
C ALA A 87 4.80 -27.73 3.61
N GLY A 88 3.54 -28.15 3.75
CA GLY A 88 3.14 -29.35 4.50
C GLY A 88 3.21 -29.21 6.02
N LEU A 89 3.39 -27.99 6.54
CA LEU A 89 3.46 -27.71 7.98
C LEU A 89 2.06 -27.56 8.62
N LEU A 90 1.04 -27.28 7.80
CA LEU A 90 -0.36 -27.14 8.23
C LEU A 90 -1.24 -28.17 7.52
N PRO A 91 -2.27 -28.73 8.21
CA PRO A 91 -3.18 -29.68 7.60
C PRO A 91 -3.97 -29.03 6.46
N LEU A 92 -3.92 -29.65 5.28
CA LEU A 92 -4.81 -29.37 4.17
C LEU A 92 -6.18 -29.99 4.50
N PHE A 93 -7.21 -29.17 4.61
CA PHE A 93 -8.57 -29.67 4.83
C PHE A 93 -9.17 -30.10 3.49
N SER A 94 -9.96 -31.17 3.46
CA SER A 94 -10.52 -31.76 2.22
C SER A 94 -11.48 -30.87 1.41
N PHE A 95 -11.74 -29.63 1.85
CA PHE A 95 -12.61 -28.65 1.20
C PHE A 95 -11.83 -27.50 0.52
N ASP A 96 -10.59 -27.77 0.11
CA ASP A 96 -9.75 -26.82 -0.62
C ASP A 96 -9.96 -26.95 -2.14
N PRO A 97 -10.44 -25.92 -2.86
CA PRO A 97 -10.84 -24.57 -2.41
C PRO A 97 -12.32 -24.46 -2.00
N LEU A 98 -12.62 -23.52 -1.08
CA LEU A 98 -13.99 -23.24 -0.60
C LEU A 98 -14.89 -22.56 -1.64
N PHE A 99 -14.34 -21.57 -2.34
CA PHE A 99 -15.05 -20.80 -3.38
C PHE A 99 -14.09 -20.50 -4.51
N ASN A 100 -14.56 -20.61 -5.74
CA ASN A 100 -13.77 -20.33 -6.94
C ASN A 100 -14.37 -19.12 -7.66
N ILE A 101 -13.67 -17.97 -7.60
CA ILE A 101 -14.08 -16.71 -8.24
C ILE A 101 -13.19 -16.39 -9.46
N SER A 102 -12.31 -17.33 -9.87
CA SER A 102 -11.41 -17.15 -11.03
C SER A 102 -12.15 -16.86 -12.35
N HIS A 103 -13.46 -17.14 -12.42
CA HIS A 103 -14.28 -16.84 -13.60
C HIS A 103 -14.56 -15.34 -13.79
N ILE A 104 -14.39 -14.51 -12.76
CA ILE A 104 -14.63 -13.04 -12.82
C ILE A 104 -13.31 -12.27 -12.70
N LEU A 105 -12.44 -12.66 -11.76
CA LEU A 105 -11.10 -12.09 -11.60
C LEU A 105 -10.07 -13.21 -11.45
N ASP A 106 -9.31 -13.43 -12.52
CA ASP A 106 -8.23 -14.40 -12.49
C ASP A 106 -6.99 -13.81 -11.77
N GLN A 107 -6.43 -14.59 -10.85
CA GLN A 107 -5.36 -14.13 -9.97
C GLN A 107 -4.01 -13.99 -10.70
N SER A 108 -3.86 -14.63 -11.86
CA SER A 108 -2.70 -14.50 -12.77
C SER A 108 -2.75 -13.27 -13.67
N SER A 109 -3.88 -12.55 -13.76
CA SER A 109 -3.95 -11.29 -14.51
C SER A 109 -3.11 -10.21 -13.80
N THR A 110 -2.51 -9.28 -14.55
CA THR A 110 -1.69 -8.18 -14.00
C THR A 110 -2.44 -7.36 -12.94
N LEU A 111 -3.75 -7.20 -13.08
CA LEU A 111 -4.59 -6.54 -12.08
C LEU A 111 -4.86 -7.45 -10.87
N GLY A 112 -5.05 -8.75 -11.10
CA GLY A 112 -5.28 -9.75 -10.05
C GLY A 112 -4.06 -9.93 -9.15
N SER A 113 -2.85 -9.90 -9.72
CA SER A 113 -1.60 -9.99 -8.95
C SER A 113 -1.31 -8.74 -8.14
N VAL A 114 -1.57 -7.55 -8.70
CA VAL A 114 -1.50 -6.29 -7.93
C VAL A 114 -2.53 -6.28 -6.80
N LEU A 115 -3.75 -6.74 -7.04
CA LEU A 115 -4.77 -6.84 -5.98
C LEU A 115 -4.40 -7.88 -4.92
N ARG A 116 -3.82 -9.01 -5.33
CA ARG A 116 -3.30 -10.04 -4.43
C ARG A 116 -2.24 -9.45 -3.49
N VAL A 117 -1.26 -8.75 -4.05
CA VAL A 117 -0.15 -8.17 -3.27
C VAL A 117 -0.60 -6.99 -2.41
N VAL A 118 -1.40 -6.07 -2.95
CA VAL A 118 -1.79 -4.83 -2.26
C VAL A 118 -2.90 -5.09 -1.24
N PHE A 119 -3.85 -5.96 -1.57
CA PHE A 119 -5.06 -6.18 -0.78
C PHE A 119 -5.21 -7.58 -0.17
N GLY A 120 -4.28 -8.50 -0.42
CA GLY A 120 -4.42 -9.89 0.03
C GLY A 120 -5.54 -10.65 -0.68
N TYR A 121 -5.95 -10.19 -1.88
CA TYR A 121 -7.02 -10.83 -2.62
C TYR A 121 -6.63 -12.24 -3.07
N THR A 122 -7.47 -13.23 -2.74
CA THR A 122 -7.30 -14.61 -3.18
C THR A 122 -8.53 -15.13 -3.92
N SER A 123 -8.33 -15.66 -5.14
CA SER A 123 -9.40 -16.16 -6.02
C SER A 123 -9.87 -17.56 -5.63
N ARG A 124 -9.11 -18.26 -4.77
CA ARG A 124 -9.37 -19.61 -4.26
C ARG A 124 -8.98 -19.72 -2.76
N PRO A 125 -9.72 -19.09 -1.84
CA PRO A 125 -9.36 -19.10 -0.42
C PRO A 125 -9.55 -20.48 0.20
N SER A 126 -8.57 -20.90 1.01
CA SER A 126 -8.71 -22.06 1.89
C SER A 126 -9.54 -21.72 3.14
N LEU A 127 -10.09 -22.73 3.82
CA LEU A 127 -10.79 -22.55 5.11
C LEU A 127 -9.92 -21.80 6.13
N LEU A 128 -8.62 -22.12 6.14
CA LEU A 128 -7.66 -21.56 7.08
C LEU A 128 -7.30 -20.12 6.76
N GLU A 129 -7.18 -19.76 5.48
CA GLU A 129 -7.01 -18.36 5.06
C GLU A 129 -8.22 -17.51 5.46
N LEU A 130 -9.45 -18.01 5.23
CA LEU A 130 -10.67 -17.27 5.56
C LEU A 130 -10.83 -17.05 7.07
N ILE A 131 -10.52 -18.09 7.87
CA ILE A 131 -10.52 -17.99 9.33
C ILE A 131 -9.44 -17.00 9.78
N SER A 132 -8.22 -17.10 9.24
CA SER A 132 -7.12 -16.20 9.57
C SER A 132 -7.46 -14.73 9.28
N TYR A 133 -8.01 -14.45 8.09
CA TYR A 133 -8.46 -13.12 7.70
C TYR A 133 -9.58 -12.59 8.61
N SER A 134 -10.57 -13.44 8.92
CA SER A 134 -11.70 -13.10 9.78
C SER A 134 -11.26 -12.82 11.23
N THR A 135 -10.40 -13.68 11.80
CA THR A 135 -9.84 -13.51 13.14
C THR A 135 -9.03 -12.22 13.25
N TYR A 136 -8.23 -11.88 12.23
CA TYR A 136 -7.47 -10.64 12.20
C TYR A 136 -8.39 -9.40 12.21
N PHE A 137 -9.42 -9.36 11.37
CA PHE A 137 -10.38 -8.25 11.37
C PHE A 137 -11.14 -8.14 12.70
N MET A 138 -11.54 -9.28 13.28
CA MET A 138 -12.24 -9.34 14.57
C MET A 138 -11.35 -8.81 15.71
N PHE A 139 -10.06 -9.16 15.70
CA PHE A 139 -9.06 -8.66 16.64
C PHE A 139 -8.86 -7.15 16.52
N VAL A 140 -8.72 -6.63 15.30
CA VAL A 140 -8.59 -5.19 15.03
C VAL A 140 -9.83 -4.43 15.49
N TYR A 141 -11.02 -4.93 15.16
CA TYR A 141 -12.28 -4.32 15.59
C TYR A 141 -12.40 -4.28 17.11
N CYS A 142 -12.00 -5.37 17.80
CA CYS A 142 -11.97 -5.45 19.25
C CYS A 142 -11.04 -4.38 19.85
N ILE A 143 -9.80 -4.26 19.35
CA ILE A 143 -8.85 -3.23 19.80
C ILE A 143 -9.40 -1.82 19.60
N LYS A 144 -10.01 -1.55 18.43
CA LYS A 144 -10.57 -0.24 18.14
C LYS A 144 -11.69 0.11 19.11
N LYS A 145 -12.60 -0.84 19.36
CA LYS A 145 -13.71 -0.69 20.32
C LYS A 145 -13.21 -0.45 21.75
N VAL A 146 -12.15 -1.16 22.18
CA VAL A 146 -11.55 -0.96 23.51
C VAL A 146 -10.89 0.42 23.63
N THR A 147 -10.20 0.85 22.58
CA THR A 147 -9.53 2.17 22.54
C THR A 147 -10.54 3.31 22.54
N ASP A 148 -11.59 3.22 21.72
CA ASP A 148 -12.66 4.23 21.63
C ASP A 148 -13.43 4.35 22.97
N GLN A 149 -13.64 3.24 23.68
CA GLN A 149 -14.24 3.27 25.01
C GLN A 149 -13.37 3.96 26.06
N LYS A 150 -12.04 3.85 25.96
CA LYS A 150 -11.12 4.54 26.88
C LYS A 150 -11.08 6.05 26.59
N LEU A 151 -11.09 6.44 25.33
CA LEU A 151 -11.16 7.85 24.90
C LEU A 151 -12.48 8.51 25.33
N ALA A 152 -13.61 7.82 25.16
CA ALA A 152 -14.92 8.33 25.57
C ALA A 152 -15.05 8.56 27.08
N LYS A 153 -14.37 7.75 27.91
CA LYS A 153 -14.37 7.90 29.37
C LYS A 153 -13.45 9.02 29.87
N GLN A 154 -12.50 9.49 29.06
CA GLN A 154 -11.52 10.50 29.46
C GLN A 154 -11.91 11.93 29.09
N THR A 155 -12.93 12.16 28.24
CA THR A 155 -13.41 13.52 27.91
C THR A 155 -14.11 14.14 29.11
N PRO A 156 -13.49 15.06 29.86
CA PRO A 156 -14.17 15.75 30.94
C PRO A 156 -15.11 16.78 30.30
N SER A 157 -16.34 16.86 30.79
CA SER A 157 -17.38 17.81 30.40
C SER A 157 -16.96 19.27 30.70
N ARG A 158 -15.97 19.80 29.99
CA ARG A 158 -15.48 21.19 30.15
C ARG A 158 -16.25 22.23 29.32
N ILE A 159 -17.44 21.89 28.82
CA ILE A 159 -18.22 22.80 27.97
C ILE A 159 -19.21 23.68 28.77
N ASN A 160 -19.54 23.36 30.03
CA ASN A 160 -20.54 24.12 30.80
C ASN A 160 -19.97 25.14 31.82
N ARG A 161 -18.70 25.56 31.72
CA ARG A 161 -18.13 26.55 32.67
C ARG A 161 -17.97 27.98 32.12
N PHE A 162 -18.36 28.23 30.88
CA PHE A 162 -18.47 29.57 30.29
C PHE A 162 -19.67 29.46 29.34
N LEU A 163 -20.88 29.90 29.70
CA LEU A 163 -21.32 31.29 29.53
C LEU A 163 -20.66 31.95 28.32
#